data_AF-L9VLS6-F1
#
_entry.id   AF-L9VLS6-F1
#
_cell.length_a   1.000
_cell.length_b   1.000
_cell.length_c   1.000
_cell.angle_alpha   90.00
_cell.angle_beta   90.00
_cell.angle_gamma   90.00
#
_symmetry.space_group_name_H-M   'P 1'
#
loop_
_entity.id
_entity.type
_entity.pdbx_description
1 polymer ?
#
loop_
_entity_poly.entity_id
_entity_poly.type
_entity_poly.pdbx_seq_one_letter_code
_entity_poly.pdbx_strand_id
1 'polypeptide(L)' 'MTDERMGLNLFTMNSVEHVSAGSWRYPGDQSHRYTDREYWTELARTAERGG' A
#
# COMPACT_ATOMS: atom_id res chain seq x y z
N MET A 1 22.76 -7.43 -23.50
CA MET A 1 21.28 -7.43 -23.39
C MET A 1 20.96 -6.80 -22.05
N THR A 2 20.34 -5.63 -22.05
CA THR A 2 19.85 -5.00 -20.82
C THR A 2 18.73 -5.85 -20.25
N ASP A 3 18.82 -6.17 -18.96
CA ASP A 3 17.78 -6.88 -18.22
C ASP A 3 16.59 -5.91 -18.06
N GLU A 4 15.64 -5.98 -18.98
CA GLU A 4 14.49 -5.07 -19.02
C GLU A 4 13.44 -5.51 -17.99
N ARG A 5 13.64 -5.13 -16.73
CA ARG A 5 12.69 -5.40 -15.65
C ARG A 5 11.63 -4.31 -15.57
N MET A 6 10.37 -4.72 -15.42
CA MET A 6 9.28 -3.81 -15.10
C MET A 6 9.41 -3.34 -13.64
N GLY A 7 9.45 -2.02 -13.43
CA GLY A 7 9.45 -1.44 -12.08
C GLY A 7 8.08 -1.54 -11.43
N LEU A 8 8.01 -2.12 -10.24
CA LEU A 8 6.80 -2.19 -9.43
C LEU A 8 6.90 -1.19 -8.27
N ASN A 9 5.91 -0.30 -8.16
CA ASN A 9 5.85 0.71 -7.11
C ASN A 9 4.58 0.55 -6.29
N LEU A 10 4.70 0.58 -4.95
CA LEU A 10 3.55 0.67 -4.05
C LEU A 10 3.01 2.11 -4.07
N PHE A 11 1.81 2.30 -4.62
CA PHE A 11 1.17 3.60 -4.71
C PHE A 11 0.12 3.80 -3.62
N THR A 12 0.45 4.61 -2.61
CA THR A 12 -0.36 4.83 -1.41
C THR A 12 -0.19 6.26 -0.88
N MET A 13 -1.08 6.70 0.01
CA MET A 13 -1.11 8.06 0.57
C MET A 13 -1.44 8.01 2.06
N ASN A 14 -0.89 8.96 2.83
CA ASN A 14 -1.16 9.11 4.27
C ASN A 14 -2.58 9.65 4.54
N SER A 15 -3.58 8.82 4.23
CA SER A 15 -5.01 9.10 4.31
C SER A 15 -5.77 7.78 4.42
N VAL A 16 -7.00 7.83 4.93
CA VAL A 16 -7.93 6.68 4.92
C VAL A 16 -8.32 6.27 3.50
N GLU A 17 -8.22 7.18 2.54
CA GLU A 17 -8.57 6.95 1.15
C GLU A 17 -7.66 7.72 0.21
N HIS A 18 -7.36 7.14 -0.96
CA HIS A 18 -6.47 7.71 -1.97
C HIS A 18 -7.14 7.91 -3.34
N VAL A 19 -7.76 6.87 -3.90
CA VAL A 19 -8.30 6.89 -5.27
C VAL A 19 -9.79 6.55 -5.34
N SER A 20 -10.27 5.63 -4.52
CA SER A 20 -11.62 5.07 -4.63
C SER A 20 -12.46 5.35 -3.40
N ALA A 21 -13.42 6.27 -3.58
CA ALA A 21 -14.29 6.73 -2.51
C ALA A 21 -15.11 5.60 -1.89
N GLY A 22 -15.00 5.47 -0.57
CA GLY A 22 -15.80 4.54 0.23
C GLY A 22 -15.27 3.10 0.33
N SER A 23 -14.20 2.74 -0.39
CA SER A 23 -13.62 1.38 -0.34
C SER A 23 -13.15 0.98 1.06
N TRP A 24 -12.79 1.97 1.90
CA TRP A 24 -12.36 1.74 3.29
C TRP A 24 -13.42 1.06 4.18
N ARG A 25 -14.68 0.99 3.74
CA ARG A 25 -15.77 0.31 4.45
C ARG A 25 -15.86 -1.18 4.13
N TYR A 26 -15.13 -1.67 3.12
CA TYR A 26 -15.19 -3.06 2.72
C TYR A 26 -14.59 -3.97 3.81
N PRO A 27 -15.19 -5.13 4.11
CA PRO A 27 -14.64 -6.05 5.10
C PRO A 27 -13.18 -6.42 4.79
N GLY A 28 -12.29 -6.21 5.75
CA GLY A 28 -10.86 -6.51 5.61
C GLY A 28 -10.00 -5.31 5.18
N ASP A 29 -10.58 -4.19 4.75
CA ASP A 29 -9.82 -2.98 4.50
C ASP A 29 -9.18 -2.44 5.80
N GLN A 30 -7.90 -2.09 5.72
CA GLN A 30 -7.10 -1.61 6.86
C GLN A 30 -6.69 -0.14 6.70
N SER A 31 -7.17 0.57 5.68
CA SER A 31 -6.78 1.95 5.36
C SER A 31 -7.13 2.94 6.47
N HIS A 32 -8.11 2.62 7.32
CA HIS A 32 -8.43 3.39 8.54
C HIS A 32 -7.26 3.48 9.53
N ARG A 33 -6.27 2.59 9.45
CA ARG A 33 -5.04 2.59 10.27
C ARG A 33 -3.96 3.52 9.71
N TYR A 34 -4.24 4.41 8.76
CA TYR A 34 -3.21 5.26 8.13
C TYR A 34 -2.42 6.16 9.12
N THR A 35 -2.94 6.42 10.33
CA THR A 35 -2.22 7.15 11.39
C THR A 35 -1.34 6.27 12.27
N ASP A 36 -1.43 4.95 12.12
CA ASP A 36 -0.65 3.94 12.82
C ASP A 36 0.71 3.75 12.13
N ARG A 37 1.80 3.80 12.90
CA ARG A 37 3.15 3.61 12.36
C ARG A 37 3.35 2.16 11.93
N GLU A 38 2.81 1.22 12.68
CA GLU A 38 2.93 -0.21 12.44
C GLU A 38 2.33 -0.57 11.08
N TYR A 39 1.18 0.00 10.72
CA TYR A 39 0.55 -0.14 9.39
C TYR A 39 1.52 0.17 8.25
N TRP A 40 2.24 1.28 8.33
CA TRP A 40 3.23 1.66 7.31
C TRP A 40 4.42 0.71 7.27
N THR A 41 4.92 0.25 8.42
CA THR A 41 6.02 -0.72 8.44
C THR A 41 5.62 -2.08 7.88
N GLU A 42 4.38 -2.52 8.11
CA GLU A 42 3.83 -3.76 7.54
C GLU A 42 3.63 -3.66 6.02
N LEU A 43 3.14 -2.51 5.53
CA LEU A 43 3.02 -2.23 4.10
C LEU A 43 4.40 -2.25 3.40
N ALA A 44 5.40 -1.57 3.97
CA ALA A 44 6.75 -1.54 3.42
C ALA A 44 7.35 -2.95 3.32
N ARG A 45 7.29 -3.72 4.40
CA ARG A 45 7.73 -5.13 4.41
C ARG A 45 6.98 -5.97 3.38
N THR A 46 5.72 -5.67 3.11
CA THR A 46 4.90 -6.40 2.13
C THR A 46 5.35 -6.08 0.71
N ALA A 47 5.64 -4.81 0.39
CA ALA A 47 6.22 -4.42 -0.89
C ALA A 47 7.60 -5.06 -1.11
N GLU A 48 8.48 -5.03 -0.10
CA GLU A 48 9.81 -5.66 -0.17
C GLU A 48 9.77 -7.17 -0.43
N ARG A 49 8.78 -7.88 0.12
CA ARG A 49 8.57 -9.31 -0.17
C ARG A 49 8.10 -9.57 -1.61
N GLY A 50 7.57 -8.55 -2.29
CA GLY A 50 7.02 -8.64 -3.64
C GLY A 50 8.05 -8.60 -4.78
N GLY A 51 9.28 -8.17 -4.50
CA GLY A 51 10.38 -8.09 -5.47
C GLY A 51 10.58 -6.69 -6.04
#